data_AF-A0A7K1GM30-F1
#
_entry.id   AF-A0A7K1GM30-F1
#
_cell.length_a   1.000
_cell.length_b   1.000
_cell.length_c   1.000
_cell.angle_alpha   90.00
_cell.angle_beta   90.00
_cell.angle_gamma   90.00
#
_symmetry.space_group_name_H-M   'P 1'
#
loop_
_entity.id
_entity.type
_entity.pdbx_description
1 polymer ?
#
loop_
_entity_poly.entity_id
_entity_poly.type
_entity_poly.pdbx_seq_one_letter_code
_entity_poly.pdbx_strand_id
1 'polypeptide(L)' 'MDKEQYLNQAKEIIFKKNFVVPFELIPGSIVTSLEQYFNSLSKAYLASKDSRLVELFHDKIEQLKHFDL' A
#
# COMPACT_ATOMS: atom_id res chain seq x y z
N MET A 1 -9.35 -12.75 -8.14
CA MET A 1 -8.33 -12.79 -7.08
C MET A 1 -8.97 -12.29 -5.82
N ASP A 2 -8.83 -12.99 -4.68
CA ASP A 2 -9.34 -12.49 -3.41
C ASP A 2 -8.42 -11.39 -2.83
N LYS A 3 -8.90 -10.69 -1.81
CA LYS A 3 -8.17 -9.56 -1.20
C LYS A 3 -6.83 -9.99 -0.59
N GLU A 4 -6.72 -11.20 -0.04
CA GLU A 4 -5.49 -11.67 0.59
C GLU A 4 -4.44 -12.05 -0.46
N GLN A 5 -4.86 -12.74 -1.53
CA GLN A 5 -4.00 -12.99 -2.69
C GLN A 5 -3.47 -11.70 -3.31
N TYR A 6 -4.34 -10.69 -3.47
CA TYR A 6 -3.95 -9.36 -3.95
C TYR A 6 -2.86 -8.74 -3.08
N LEU A 7 -3.06 -8.72 -1.76
CA LEU A 7 -2.11 -8.12 -0.83
C LEU A 7 -0.77 -8.84 -0.83
N ASN A 8 -0.75 -10.16 -0.95
CA ASN A 8 0.49 -10.92 -1.03
C ASN A 8 1.30 -10.55 -2.28
N GLN A 9 0.66 -10.47 -3.44
CA GLN A 9 1.32 -10.03 -4.68
C GLN A 9 1.79 -8.59 -4.59
N ALA A 10 0.95 -7.69 -4.06
CA ALA A 10 1.31 -6.29 -3.87
C ALA A 10 2.53 -6.16 -2.96
N LYS A 11 2.57 -6.92 -1.85
CA LYS A 11 3.69 -6.94 -0.91
C LYS A 11 4.99 -7.33 -1.61
N GLU A 12 4.99 -8.40 -2.39
CA GLU A 12 6.20 -8.84 -3.11
C GLU A 12 6.71 -7.76 -4.07
N ILE A 13 5.81 -7.14 -4.85
CA ILE A 13 6.17 -6.07 -5.80
C ILE A 13 6.75 -4.86 -5.05
N ILE A 14 6.04 -4.37 -4.03
CA ILE A 14 6.41 -3.18 -3.26
C ILE A 14 7.75 -3.38 -2.54
N PHE A 15 7.94 -4.52 -1.88
CA PHE A 15 9.15 -4.77 -1.10
C PHE A 15 10.37 -5.06 -1.98
N LYS A 16 10.16 -5.58 -3.19
CA LYS A 16 11.24 -5.76 -4.17
C LYS A 16 11.83 -4.43 -4.66
N LYS A 17 11.09 -3.32 -4.55
CA LYS A 17 11.57 -1.98 -4.94
C LYS A 17 12.65 -1.40 -4.02
N ASN A 18 12.88 -1.97 -2.83
CA ASN A 18 13.91 -1.51 -1.88
C ASN A 18 13.88 0.01 -1.63
N PHE A 19 12.70 0.57 -1.36
CA PHE A 19 12.55 2.00 -1.08
C PHE A 19 13.47 2.46 0.05
N VAL A 20 14.17 3.58 -0.16
CA VAL A 20 14.92 4.26 0.90
C VAL A 20 13.95 5.09 1.71
N VAL A 21 13.81 4.78 3.01
CA VAL A 21 12.97 5.54 3.94
C VAL A 21 13.81 6.61 4.68
N PRO A 22 13.24 7.78 5.02
CA PRO A 22 11.89 8.21 4.67
C PRO A 22 11.80 8.67 3.20
N PHE A 23 10.64 8.45 2.59
CA PHE A 23 10.30 9.01 1.27
C PHE A 23 8.93 9.66 1.28
N GLU A 24 8.69 10.58 0.36
CA GLU A 24 7.40 11.24 0.19
C GLU A 24 6.63 10.53 -0.94
N LEU A 25 5.53 9.84 -0.60
CA LEU A 25 4.73 9.08 -1.57
C LEU A 25 3.87 10.01 -2.43
N ILE A 26 3.29 11.03 -1.78
CA ILE A 26 2.55 12.15 -2.38
C ILE A 26 2.83 13.38 -1.52
N PRO A 27 2.62 14.61 -2.04
CA PRO A 27 2.83 15.83 -1.26
C PRO A 27 2.16 15.78 0.12
N GLY A 28 2.94 15.91 1.18
CA GLY A 28 2.50 15.85 2.58
C GLY A 28 2.38 14.45 3.18
N SER A 29 2.71 13.38 2.44
CA SER A 29 2.63 11.98 2.90
C SER A 29 4.03 11.35 2.99
N ILE A 30 4.68 11.55 4.14
CA ILE A 30 5.99 10.99 4.42
C ILE A 30 5.85 9.56 4.96
N VAL A 31 6.40 8.60 4.23
CA VAL A 31 6.48 7.19 4.64
C VAL A 31 7.83 6.96 5.32
N THR A 32 7.80 6.76 6.64
CA THR A 32 8.99 6.50 7.47
C THR A 32 9.28 5.01 7.64
N SER A 33 8.27 4.17 7.49
CA SER A 33 8.38 2.71 7.51
C SER A 33 7.43 2.11 6.48
N LEU A 34 8.01 1.55 5.41
CA LEU A 34 7.25 0.89 4.35
C LEU A 34 6.40 -0.25 4.91
N GLU A 35 6.97 -1.05 5.82
CA GLU A 35 6.29 -2.19 6.42
C GLU A 35 5.09 -1.76 7.27
N GLN A 36 5.25 -0.77 8.14
CA GLN A 36 4.15 -0.29 8.97
C GLN A 36 3.05 0.36 8.12
N TYR A 37 3.45 1.12 7.09
CA TYR A 37 2.52 1.75 6.18
C TYR A 37 1.70 0.71 5.39
N PHE A 38 2.38 -0.26 4.76
CA PHE A 38 1.72 -1.32 4.00
C PHE A 38 0.83 -2.21 4.89
N ASN A 39 1.27 -2.54 6.11
CA ASN A 39 0.47 -3.30 7.06
C ASN A 39 -0.80 -2.55 7.48
N SER A 40 -0.72 -1.22 7.63
CA SER A 40 -1.87 -0.38 7.95
C SER A 40 -2.88 -0.35 6.80
N LEU A 41 -2.41 -0.17 5.57
CA LEU A 41 -3.25 -0.22 4.35
C LEU A 41 -3.91 -1.60 4.18
N SER A 42 -3.15 -2.68 4.38
CA SER A 42 -3.63 -4.05 4.25
C SER A 42 -4.76 -4.35 5.24
N LYS A 43 -4.57 -3.99 6.51
CA LYS A 43 -5.60 -4.16 7.55
C LYS A 43 -6.87 -3.37 7.22
N ALA A 44 -6.72 -2.13 6.78
CA ALA A 44 -7.85 -1.28 6.44
C ALA A 44 -8.60 -1.80 5.19
N TYR A 45 -7.87 -2.27 4.17
CA TYR A 45 -8.44 -2.86 2.95
C TYR A 45 -9.25 -4.13 3.22
N LEU A 46 -8.75 -5.01 4.10
CA LEU A 46 -9.43 -6.24 4.50
C LEU A 46 -10.66 -5.97 5.37
N ALA A 47 -10.55 -5.06 6.34
CA ALA A 47 -11.63 -4.74 7.27
C ALA A 47 -12.78 -3.92 6.62
N SER A 48 -12.50 -3.20 5.54
CA SER A 48 -13.48 -2.32 4.90
C SER A 48 -14.56 -3.11 4.16
N LYS A 49 -15.82 -2.77 4.50
CA LYS A 49 -17.03 -3.26 3.83
C LYS A 49 -17.66 -2.22 2.88
N ASP A 50 -17.39 -0.93 3.11
CA ASP A 50 -17.82 0.16 2.21
C ASP A 50 -16.95 0.14 0.95
N SER A 51 -17.59 0.05 -0.21
CA SER A 51 -16.91 -0.06 -1.52
C SER A 51 -15.98 1.12 -1.79
N ARG A 52 -16.34 2.32 -1.35
CA ARG A 52 -15.52 3.53 -1.56
C ARG A 52 -14.23 3.49 -0.75
N LEU A 53 -14.30 2.94 0.46
CA LEU A 53 -13.12 2.76 1.31
C LEU A 53 -12.23 1.64 0.77
N VAL A 54 -12.83 0.55 0.28
CA VAL A 54 -12.10 -0.53 -0.38
C VAL A 54 -11.32 0.00 -1.59
N GLU A 55 -11.97 0.78 -2.46
CA GLU A 55 -11.34 1.43 -3.61
C GLU A 55 -10.23 2.40 -3.18
N LEU A 56 -10.48 3.24 -2.18
CA LEU A 56 -9.47 4.14 -1.64
C LEU A 56 -8.19 3.41 -1.18
N PHE A 57 -8.34 2.33 -0.39
CA PHE A 57 -7.18 1.57 0.09
C PHE A 57 -6.49 0.79 -1.03
N HIS A 58 -7.26 0.26 -1.98
CA HIS A 58 -6.73 -0.35 -3.19
C HIS A 58 -5.86 0.65 -3.97
N ASP A 59 -6.37 1.86 -4.22
CA ASP A 59 -5.65 2.89 -4.97
C ASP A 59 -4.37 3.33 -4.27
N LYS A 60 -4.36 3.35 -2.93
CA LYS A 60 -3.14 3.62 -2.16
C LYS A 60 -2.10 2.51 -2.30
N ILE A 61 -2.52 1.26 -2.34
CA ILE A 61 -1.62 0.13 -2.57
C ILE A 61 -1.09 0.15 -4.00
N GLU A 62 -1.93 0.47 -5.00
CA GLU A 62 -1.50 0.65 -6.38
C GLU A 62 -0.53 1.82 -6.54
N GLN A 63 -0.80 2.97 -5.90
CA GLN A 63 0.15 4.08 -5.84
C GLN A 63 1.51 3.61 -5.33
N LEU A 64 1.54 2.82 -4.25
CA LEU A 64 2.79 2.30 -3.69
C LEU A 64 3.48 1.27 -4.59
N LYS A 65 2.73 0.45 -5.33
CA LYS A 65 3.27 -0.49 -6.34
C LYS A 65 3.89 0.23 -7.53
N HIS A 66 3.28 1.32 -7.97
CA HIS A 66 3.71 2.09 -9.14
C HIS A 66 4.59 3.28 -8.80
N PHE A 67 4.83 3.54 -7.51
CA PHE A 67 5.75 4.57 -7.06
C PHE A 67 7.17 4.20 -7.47
N ASP A 68 7.81 5.09 -8.23
CA ASP A 68 9.21 5.03 -8.61
C ASP A 68 9.88 6.29 -8.06
N LEU A 69 11.04 6.11 -7.41
CA LEU A 69 11.85 7.19 -6.84
C LEU A 69 12.61 7.97 -7.92
#